data_AF-A0A0P9DN43-F1
#
_entry.id   AF-A0A0P9DN43-F1
#
_cell.length_a   1.000
_cell.length_b   1.000
_cell.length_c   1.000
_cell.angle_alpha   90.00
_cell.angle_beta   90.00
_cell.angle_gamma   90.00
#
_symmetry.space_group_name_H-M   'P 1'
#
loop_
_entity.id
_entity.type
_entity.pdbx_description
1 polymer ?
#
loop_
_entity_poly.entity_id
_entity_poly.type
_entity_poly.pdbx_seq_one_letter_code
_entity_poly.pdbx_strand_id
1 'polypeptide(L)'
;MWKNRGISTCHLYDGEETVKHSINCDPTLIAIDAPLSLPAKHITRAADKEMYKCGYPDFPPRFPAMGKLTMAIKITNTMEEMGFNVIEVHPASTHKALKMPTRDWGKIRTIFIRMGSEEDANLRVLTPYEIDAVTAMLTGPPYLRGKIELVGNLEEGRIAVPFKEDWRRLQL
;
A
#
# COMPACT_ATOMS: atom_id res chain seq x y z
N MET A 1 4.85 9.63 3.27
CA MET A 1 4.88 9.66 4.75
C MET A 1 3.58 10.29 5.26
N TRP A 2 3.09 9.86 6.41
CA TRP A 2 2.01 10.55 7.12
C TRP A 2 2.45 10.86 8.56
N LYS A 3 2.43 12.14 8.93
CA LYS A 3 2.89 12.64 10.23
C LYS A 3 2.15 13.92 10.59
N ASN A 4 1.71 14.08 11.85
CA ASN A 4 0.98 15.27 12.33
C ASN A 4 -0.22 15.66 11.44
N ARG A 5 -0.96 14.66 10.92
CA ARG A 5 -2.04 14.82 9.94
C ARG A 5 -1.63 15.34 8.56
N GLY A 6 -0.34 15.56 8.29
CA GLY A 6 0.20 15.89 6.98
C GLY A 6 0.55 14.65 6.17
N ILE A 7 0.27 14.67 4.87
CA ILE A 7 0.71 13.65 3.90
C ILE A 7 1.78 14.29 3.01
N SER A 8 2.95 13.66 2.93
CA SER A 8 4.02 14.03 1.99
C SER A 8 4.41 12.87 1.09
N THR A 9 4.77 13.19 -0.16
CA THR A 9 5.21 12.23 -1.17
C THR A 9 6.51 12.69 -1.80
N CYS A 10 7.38 11.73 -2.12
CA CYS A 10 8.61 11.97 -2.87
C CYS A 10 8.84 10.80 -3.84
N HIS A 11 9.66 11.03 -4.86
CA HIS A 11 10.09 9.98 -5.77
C HIS A 11 11.48 9.53 -5.37
N LEU A 12 11.64 8.22 -5.14
CA LEU A 12 12.91 7.57 -4.89
C LEU A 12 13.11 6.52 -5.99
N TYR A 13 14.30 6.48 -6.58
CA TYR A 13 14.57 5.65 -7.75
C TYR A 13 15.46 4.47 -7.43
N ASP A 14 16.20 4.55 -6.33
CA ASP A 14 17.11 3.52 -5.87
C ASP A 14 16.55 2.78 -4.64
N GLY A 15 16.83 1.48 -4.55
CA GLY A 15 16.33 0.64 -3.47
C GLY A 15 17.00 0.93 -2.14
N GLU A 16 18.30 1.20 -2.12
CA GLU A 16 19.02 1.59 -0.91
C GLU A 16 18.60 2.99 -0.44
N GLU A 17 18.41 3.92 -1.39
CA GLU A 17 17.84 5.23 -1.10
C GLU A 17 16.44 5.12 -0.49
N THR A 18 15.59 4.26 -1.07
CA THR A 18 14.24 3.97 -0.54
C THR A 18 14.31 3.44 0.88
N VAL A 19 15.22 2.50 1.14
CA VAL A 19 15.41 1.93 2.47
C VAL A 19 15.86 3.01 3.47
N LYS A 20 16.95 3.70 3.15
CA LYS A 20 17.53 4.75 4.00
C LYS A 20 16.54 5.88 4.27
N HIS A 21 15.82 6.36 3.25
CA HIS A 21 14.84 7.42 3.41
C HIS A 21 13.71 6.97 4.33
N SER A 22 13.15 5.79 4.10
CA SER A 22 12.05 5.26 4.92
C SER A 22 12.46 5.08 6.38
N ILE A 23 13.68 4.59 6.66
CA ILE A 23 14.20 4.45 8.03
C ILE A 23 14.35 5.81 8.73
N ASN A 24 14.89 6.81 8.02
CA ASN A 24 15.06 8.15 8.56
C ASN A 24 13.72 8.84 8.89
N CYS A 25 12.62 8.32 8.37
CA CYS A 25 11.27 8.79 8.72
C CYS A 25 10.80 8.29 10.10
N ASP A 26 11.50 7.33 10.71
CA ASP A 26 11.11 6.63 11.94
C ASP A 26 9.65 6.13 11.92
N PRO A 27 9.28 5.28 10.95
CA PRO A 27 7.89 4.89 10.75
C PRO A 27 7.43 3.88 11.79
N THR A 28 6.24 4.09 12.35
CA THR A 28 5.54 3.08 13.17
C THR A 28 5.09 1.87 12.34
N LEU A 29 4.85 2.07 11.04
CA LEU A 29 4.37 1.06 10.10
C LEU A 29 4.79 1.45 8.67
N ILE A 30 5.21 0.47 7.89
CA ILE A 30 5.54 0.62 6.47
C ILE A 30 4.50 -0.16 5.67
N ALA A 31 3.77 0.51 4.77
CA ALA A 31 2.83 -0.13 3.87
C ALA A 31 3.38 -0.10 2.44
N ILE A 32 3.52 -1.27 1.82
CA ILE A 32 4.11 -1.42 0.49
C ILE A 32 3.10 -2.09 -0.44
N ASP A 33 3.00 -1.57 -1.66
CA ASP A 33 2.16 -2.15 -2.71
C ASP A 33 2.59 -3.59 -3.03
N ALA A 34 1.59 -4.45 -3.18
CA ALA A 34 1.72 -5.85 -3.53
C ALA A 34 2.28 -6.01 -4.95
N PRO A 35 2.93 -7.15 -5.26
CA PRO A 35 3.25 -8.26 -4.36
C PRO A 35 4.54 -8.06 -3.56
N LEU A 36 4.64 -8.63 -2.34
CA LEU A 36 5.90 -8.67 -1.56
C LEU A 36 6.47 -10.09 -1.40
N SER A 37 5.92 -11.05 -2.15
CA SER A 37 6.38 -12.44 -2.16
C SER A 37 6.07 -13.08 -3.51
N LEU A 38 6.74 -14.20 -3.80
CA LEU A 38 6.52 -14.98 -5.00
C LEU A 38 5.69 -16.23 -4.69
N PRO A 39 4.86 -16.71 -5.64
CA PRO A 39 4.22 -18.01 -5.49
C PRO A 39 5.26 -19.13 -5.49
N ALA A 40 5.03 -20.17 -4.70
CA ALA A 40 5.93 -21.31 -4.58
C ALA A 40 5.98 -22.13 -5.87
N LYS A 41 4.81 -22.41 -6.46
CA LYS A 41 4.68 -23.33 -7.63
C LYS A 41 4.01 -22.71 -8.85
N HIS A 42 2.98 -21.89 -8.67
CA HIS A 42 2.12 -21.42 -9.77
C HIS A 42 2.47 -19.99 -10.23
N ILE A 43 1.66 -19.44 -11.14
CA ILE A 43 1.76 -18.02 -11.54
C ILE A 43 1.14 -17.05 -10.51
N THR A 44 0.22 -17.56 -9.69
CA THR A 44 -0.50 -16.86 -8.63
C THR A 44 -0.26 -17.53 -7.28
N ARG A 45 -0.25 -16.72 -6.22
CA ARG A 45 -0.21 -17.07 -4.80
C ARG A 45 -1.60 -17.47 -4.31
N ALA A 46 -1.65 -18.07 -3.13
CA ALA A 46 -2.88 -18.27 -2.37
C ALA A 46 -3.59 -16.94 -2.11
N ALA A 47 -2.83 -15.89 -1.75
CA ALA A 47 -3.35 -14.53 -1.53
C ALA A 47 -4.10 -14.01 -2.77
N ASP A 48 -3.49 -14.05 -3.97
CA ASP A 48 -4.13 -13.52 -5.18
C ASP A 48 -5.45 -14.25 -5.53
N LYS A 49 -5.48 -15.58 -5.32
CA LYS A 49 -6.69 -16.40 -5.53
C LYS A 49 -7.79 -16.07 -4.53
N GLU A 50 -7.42 -15.83 -3.27
CA GLU A 50 -8.37 -15.50 -2.21
C GLU A 50 -8.89 -14.07 -2.34
N MET A 51 -8.00 -13.12 -2.66
CA MET A 51 -8.36 -11.75 -3.02
C MET A 51 -9.40 -11.70 -4.12
N TYR A 52 -9.22 -12.49 -5.20
CA TYR A 52 -10.22 -12.60 -6.26
C TYR A 52 -11.60 -13.05 -5.73
N LYS A 53 -11.64 -14.07 -4.85
CA LYS A 53 -12.88 -14.56 -4.23
C LYS A 53 -13.55 -13.51 -3.33
N CYS A 54 -12.76 -12.70 -2.64
CA CYS A 54 -13.24 -11.57 -1.82
C CYS A 54 -13.70 -10.37 -2.66
N GLY A 55 -13.62 -10.45 -3.99
CA GLY A 55 -14.00 -9.41 -4.92
C GLY A 55 -12.92 -8.36 -5.14
N TYR A 56 -11.67 -8.69 -4.84
CA TYR A 56 -10.50 -7.85 -5.00
C TYR A 56 -9.55 -8.45 -6.05
N PRO A 57 -9.90 -8.42 -7.35
CA PRO A 57 -9.08 -9.05 -8.37
C PRO A 57 -7.70 -8.40 -8.43
N ASP A 58 -6.65 -9.21 -8.34
CA ASP A 58 -5.25 -8.80 -8.39
C ASP A 58 -4.53 -9.41 -9.61
N PHE A 59 -3.47 -8.77 -10.06
CA PHE A 59 -2.65 -9.28 -11.16
C PHE A 59 -1.69 -10.38 -10.67
N PRO A 60 -1.49 -11.47 -11.43
CA PRO A 60 -0.57 -12.53 -11.03
C PRO A 60 0.88 -12.02 -10.85
N PRO A 61 1.56 -12.33 -9.72
CA PRO A 61 2.92 -11.85 -9.44
C PRO A 61 3.97 -12.26 -10.48
N ARG A 62 3.82 -13.43 -11.12
CA ARG A 62 4.76 -13.89 -12.17
C ARG A 62 4.41 -13.38 -13.57
N PHE A 63 3.48 -12.42 -13.69
CA PHE A 63 3.17 -11.84 -14.99
C PHE A 63 4.33 -10.95 -15.48
N PRO A 64 4.70 -10.96 -16.79
CA PRO A 64 5.89 -10.24 -17.27
C PRO A 64 5.91 -8.73 -16.97
N ALA A 65 4.74 -8.09 -16.83
CA ALA A 65 4.64 -6.69 -16.46
C ALA A 65 5.12 -6.40 -15.01
N MET A 66 5.22 -7.42 -14.15
CA MET A 66 5.64 -7.33 -12.74
C MET A 66 7.16 -7.46 -12.58
N GLY A 67 7.95 -7.03 -13.56
CA GLY A 67 9.40 -7.25 -13.62
C GLY A 67 10.24 -6.60 -12.50
N LYS A 68 9.68 -5.62 -11.76
CA LYS A 68 10.35 -4.95 -10.63
C LYS A 68 10.07 -5.59 -9.27
N LEU A 69 9.33 -6.70 -9.23
CA LEU A 69 8.94 -7.40 -8.01
C LEU A 69 10.12 -7.78 -7.11
N THR A 70 11.24 -8.20 -7.72
CA THR A 70 12.47 -8.56 -7.00
C THR A 70 13.00 -7.42 -6.13
N MET A 71 12.81 -6.16 -6.54
CA MET A 71 13.26 -5.01 -5.77
C MET A 71 12.38 -4.78 -4.54
N ALA A 72 11.05 -4.86 -4.70
CA ALA A 72 10.10 -4.70 -3.59
C ALA A 72 10.31 -5.77 -2.51
N ILE A 73 10.51 -7.03 -2.92
CA ILE A 73 10.82 -8.14 -2.00
C ILE A 73 12.12 -7.88 -1.24
N LYS A 74 13.19 -7.46 -1.92
CA LYS A 74 14.47 -7.15 -1.27
C LYS A 74 14.34 -6.01 -0.26
N ILE A 75 13.68 -4.91 -0.64
CA ILE A 75 13.43 -3.77 0.24
C ILE A 75 12.65 -4.22 1.48
N THR A 76 11.60 -5.03 1.28
CA THR A 76 10.77 -5.56 2.37
C THR A 76 11.60 -6.39 3.34
N ASN A 77 12.36 -7.37 2.84
CA ASN A 77 13.20 -8.21 3.69
C ASN A 77 14.21 -7.38 4.50
N THR A 78 14.88 -6.41 3.85
CA THR A 78 15.82 -5.52 4.55
C THR A 78 15.14 -4.74 5.68
N MET A 79 13.93 -4.22 5.44
CA MET A 79 13.18 -3.49 6.47
C MET A 79 12.77 -4.38 7.64
N GLU A 80 12.27 -5.58 7.36
CA GLU A 80 11.85 -6.54 8.37
C GLU A 80 13.04 -7.05 9.20
N GLU A 81 14.19 -7.33 8.57
CA GLU A 81 15.45 -7.69 9.25
C GLU A 81 15.95 -6.58 10.19
N MET A 82 15.65 -5.32 9.86
CA MET A 82 15.94 -4.16 10.71
C MET A 82 14.88 -3.92 11.81
N GLY A 83 13.85 -4.76 11.89
CA GLY A 83 12.82 -4.72 12.93
C GLY A 83 11.63 -3.79 12.63
N PHE A 84 11.50 -3.29 11.40
CA PHE A 84 10.33 -2.49 11.02
C PHE A 84 9.12 -3.37 10.75
N ASN A 85 7.94 -2.86 11.12
CA ASN A 85 6.68 -3.51 10.79
C ASN A 85 6.29 -3.17 9.35
N VAL A 86 6.27 -4.16 8.47
CA VAL A 86 5.91 -4.02 7.06
C VAL A 86 4.61 -4.76 6.78
N ILE A 87 3.71 -4.13 6.02
CA ILE A 87 2.48 -4.76 5.53
C ILE A 87 2.41 -4.70 4.01
N GLU A 88 2.01 -5.82 3.41
CA GLU A 88 1.66 -5.90 2.00
C GLU A 88 0.23 -5.36 1.79
N VAL A 89 0.07 -4.47 0.83
CA VAL A 89 -1.20 -3.80 0.54
C VAL A 89 -1.50 -3.85 -0.95
N HIS A 90 -2.76 -4.03 -1.33
CA HIS A 90 -3.19 -3.84 -2.72
C HIS A 90 -4.05 -2.57 -2.83
N PRO A 91 -3.53 -1.44 -3.35
CA PRO A 91 -4.18 -0.14 -3.36
C PRO A 91 -5.59 -0.13 -3.97
N ALA A 92 -5.81 -0.84 -5.07
CA ALA A 92 -7.14 -0.94 -5.67
C ALA A 92 -8.16 -1.60 -4.73
N SER A 93 -7.71 -2.56 -3.92
CA SER A 93 -8.53 -3.21 -2.89
C SER A 93 -8.83 -2.27 -1.74
N THR A 94 -7.84 -1.47 -1.31
CA THR A 94 -8.04 -0.42 -0.32
C THR A 94 -9.07 0.60 -0.79
N HIS A 95 -9.00 1.06 -2.04
CA HIS A 95 -10.02 1.94 -2.61
C HIS A 95 -11.41 1.32 -2.53
N LYS A 96 -11.54 0.04 -2.90
CA LYS A 96 -12.83 -0.66 -2.88
C LYS A 96 -13.35 -0.87 -1.47
N ALA A 97 -12.49 -1.26 -0.53
CA ALA A 97 -12.82 -1.45 0.88
C ALA A 97 -13.31 -0.15 1.53
N LEU A 98 -12.62 0.97 1.25
CA LEU A 98 -12.91 2.28 1.83
C LEU A 98 -13.95 3.09 1.03
N LYS A 99 -14.63 2.46 0.07
CA LYS A 99 -15.63 3.09 -0.82
C LYS A 99 -15.11 4.37 -1.50
N MET A 100 -13.83 4.38 -1.85
CA MET A 100 -13.19 5.45 -2.61
C MET A 100 -13.35 5.21 -4.11
N PRO A 101 -13.24 6.26 -4.94
CA PRO A 101 -13.15 6.09 -6.39
C PRO A 101 -11.92 5.26 -6.77
N THR A 102 -12.01 4.44 -7.83
CA THR A 102 -10.95 3.52 -8.26
C THR A 102 -10.21 3.95 -9.52
N ARG A 103 -10.74 4.91 -10.30
CA ARG A 103 -10.18 5.36 -11.59
C ARG A 103 -10.31 6.87 -11.84
N ASP A 104 -10.80 7.61 -10.86
CA ASP A 104 -11.01 9.07 -10.98
C ASP A 104 -9.94 9.78 -10.15
N TRP A 105 -8.76 9.99 -10.78
CA TRP A 105 -7.60 10.59 -10.13
C TRP A 105 -7.88 11.98 -9.55
N GLY A 106 -8.75 12.75 -10.21
CA GLY A 106 -9.18 14.06 -9.73
C GLY A 106 -9.94 13.96 -8.41
N LYS A 107 -10.93 13.07 -8.32
CA LYS A 107 -11.68 12.84 -7.07
C LYS A 107 -10.82 12.21 -5.98
N ILE A 108 -9.94 11.27 -6.33
CA ILE A 108 -9.02 10.65 -5.37
C ILE A 108 -8.12 11.73 -4.75
N ARG A 109 -7.55 12.61 -5.57
CA ARG A 109 -6.76 13.76 -5.08
C ARG A 109 -7.58 14.66 -4.16
N THR A 110 -8.81 15.01 -4.52
CA THR A 110 -9.67 15.82 -3.65
C THR A 110 -9.92 15.15 -2.30
N ILE A 111 -10.06 13.83 -2.28
CA ILE A 111 -10.21 13.06 -1.03
C ILE A 111 -8.93 13.16 -0.19
N PHE A 112 -7.74 13.00 -0.78
CA PHE A 112 -6.48 13.13 -0.06
C PHE A 112 -6.26 14.54 0.51
N ILE A 113 -6.61 15.58 -0.24
CA ILE A 113 -6.59 16.98 0.24
C ILE A 113 -7.45 17.12 1.49
N ARG A 114 -8.70 16.65 1.44
CA ARG A 114 -9.64 16.69 2.58
C ARG A 114 -9.18 15.90 3.80
N MET A 115 -8.33 14.90 3.60
CA MET A 115 -7.83 14.01 4.67
C MET A 115 -6.57 14.54 5.37
N GLY A 116 -5.99 15.66 4.92
CA GLY A 116 -4.81 16.25 5.57
C GLY A 116 -3.68 16.65 4.63
N SER A 117 -3.93 16.81 3.34
CA SER A 117 -2.91 17.25 2.38
C SER A 117 -3.04 18.75 2.07
N GLU A 118 -3.22 19.60 3.08
CA GLU A 118 -3.33 21.06 2.87
C GLU A 118 -1.99 21.71 2.52
N GLU A 119 -0.86 21.18 3.01
CA GLU A 119 0.44 21.87 2.88
C GLU A 119 1.16 21.65 1.54
N ASP A 120 0.96 20.51 0.84
CA ASP A 120 1.66 20.22 -0.43
C ASP A 120 0.73 20.04 -1.65
N ALA A 121 -0.48 19.52 -1.46
CA ALA A 121 -1.35 19.21 -2.60
C ALA A 121 -1.91 20.46 -3.29
N ASN A 122 -1.79 21.65 -2.71
CA ASN A 122 -2.16 22.91 -3.37
C ASN A 122 -1.18 23.35 -4.47
N LEU A 123 0.00 22.73 -4.62
CA LEU A 123 1.03 23.19 -5.56
C LEU A 123 1.35 22.24 -6.73
N ARG A 124 1.07 20.92 -6.63
CA ARG A 124 1.28 20.00 -7.77
C ARG A 124 0.27 18.86 -7.89
N VAL A 125 0.12 18.38 -9.13
CA VAL A 125 -0.68 17.19 -9.47
C VAL A 125 0.10 15.95 -9.02
N LEU A 126 -0.51 15.09 -8.20
CA LEU A 126 0.08 13.81 -7.81
C LEU A 126 0.14 12.87 -9.00
N THR A 127 1.25 12.14 -9.12
CA THR A 127 1.38 11.08 -10.13
C THR A 127 0.59 9.83 -9.73
N PRO A 128 0.27 8.92 -10.66
CA PRO A 128 -0.38 7.65 -10.31
C PRO A 128 0.36 6.86 -9.23
N TYR A 129 1.70 6.81 -9.28
CA TYR A 129 2.52 6.13 -8.27
C TYR A 129 2.41 6.76 -6.89
N GLU A 130 2.35 8.10 -6.82
CA GLU A 130 2.13 8.80 -5.56
C GLU A 130 0.74 8.55 -5.01
N ILE A 131 -0.26 8.43 -5.88
CA ILE A 131 -1.62 8.08 -5.46
C ILE A 131 -1.65 6.67 -4.87
N ASP A 132 -1.02 5.69 -5.52
CA ASP A 132 -0.92 4.33 -4.99
C ASP A 132 -0.15 4.29 -3.67
N ALA A 133 0.94 5.04 -3.53
CA ALA A 133 1.70 5.14 -2.28
C ALA A 133 0.88 5.77 -1.13
N VAL A 134 0.10 6.82 -1.40
CA VAL A 134 -0.80 7.41 -0.41
C VAL A 134 -1.93 6.44 -0.07
N THR A 135 -2.49 5.74 -1.05
CA THR A 135 -3.52 4.71 -0.81
C THR A 135 -2.98 3.54 0.01
N ALA A 136 -1.75 3.09 -0.25
CA ALA A 136 -1.10 2.05 0.55
C ALA A 136 -0.99 2.51 2.01
N MET A 137 -0.51 3.73 2.23
CA MET A 137 -0.43 4.36 3.56
C MET A 137 -1.79 4.42 4.26
N LEU A 138 -2.89 4.71 3.56
CA LEU A 138 -4.24 4.76 4.15
C LEU A 138 -4.72 3.42 4.72
N THR A 139 -4.08 2.31 4.36
CA THR A 139 -4.33 0.99 4.96
C THR A 139 -3.73 0.88 6.37
N GLY A 140 -2.75 1.71 6.69
CA GLY A 140 -2.02 1.71 7.95
C GLY A 140 -2.89 2.02 9.18
N PRO A 141 -3.66 3.12 9.23
CA PRO A 141 -4.47 3.43 10.40
C PRO A 141 -5.52 2.35 10.76
N PRO A 142 -6.27 1.76 9.80
CA PRO A 142 -7.08 0.56 10.08
C PRO A 142 -6.26 -0.61 10.60
N TYR A 143 -5.07 -0.87 10.02
CA TYR A 143 -4.18 -1.96 10.45
C TYR A 143 -3.76 -1.80 11.92
N LEU A 144 -3.29 -0.62 12.31
CA LEU A 144 -2.88 -0.32 13.69
C LEU A 144 -4.03 -0.47 14.70
N ARG A 145 -5.28 -0.42 14.24
CA ARG A 145 -6.48 -0.62 15.07
C ARG A 145 -7.05 -2.04 14.98
N GLY A 146 -6.42 -2.95 14.25
CA GLY A 146 -6.92 -4.30 14.01
C GLY A 146 -8.21 -4.34 13.16
N LYS A 147 -8.49 -3.30 12.38
CA LYS A 147 -9.68 -3.19 11.50
C LYS A 147 -9.34 -3.61 10.06
N ILE A 148 -8.70 -4.76 9.93
CA ILE A 148 -8.20 -5.30 8.67
C ILE A 148 -8.49 -6.80 8.57
N GLU A 149 -8.61 -7.27 7.33
CA GLU A 149 -8.59 -8.66 6.94
C GLU A 149 -7.21 -8.97 6.33
N LEU A 150 -6.55 -10.02 6.81
CA LEU A 150 -5.32 -10.52 6.20
C LEU A 150 -5.68 -11.66 5.24
N VAL A 151 -5.54 -11.41 3.95
CA VAL A 151 -5.93 -12.34 2.89
C VAL A 151 -4.69 -13.09 2.38
N GLY A 152 -4.72 -14.42 2.35
CA GLY A 152 -3.58 -15.27 2.03
C GLY A 152 -3.03 -16.08 3.22
N ASN A 153 -1.77 -16.52 3.11
CA ASN A 153 -1.16 -17.41 4.10
C ASN A 153 0.28 -16.99 4.43
N LEU A 154 0.87 -17.59 5.47
CA LEU A 154 2.22 -17.21 5.89
C LEU A 154 3.32 -17.66 4.91
N GLU A 155 3.06 -18.67 4.08
CA GLU A 155 4.03 -19.24 3.15
C GLU A 155 4.23 -18.36 1.91
N GLU A 156 3.13 -17.83 1.35
CA GLU A 156 3.11 -17.03 0.13
C GLU A 156 2.65 -15.58 0.40
N GLY A 157 2.75 -15.11 1.65
CA GLY A 157 2.39 -13.76 2.05
C GLY A 157 0.88 -13.52 2.25
N ARG A 158 0.60 -12.43 2.97
CA ARG A 158 -0.75 -11.96 3.30
C ARG A 158 -0.92 -10.50 2.93
N ILE A 159 -1.99 -10.18 2.24
CA ILE A 159 -2.35 -8.82 1.87
C ILE A 159 -3.30 -8.26 2.93
N ALA A 160 -2.95 -7.11 3.51
CA ALA A 160 -3.80 -6.37 4.43
C ALA A 160 -4.86 -5.59 3.65
N VAL A 161 -6.13 -5.88 3.93
CA VAL A 161 -7.28 -5.18 3.34
C VAL A 161 -8.11 -4.57 4.47
N PRO A 162 -8.45 -3.28 4.44
CA PRO A 162 -9.34 -2.70 5.43
C PRO A 162 -10.72 -3.37 5.44
N PHE A 163 -11.36 -3.42 6.60
CA PHE A 163 -12.80 -3.73 6.62
C PHE A 163 -13.59 -2.71 5.79
N LYS A 164 -14.68 -3.18 5.19
CA LYS A 164 -15.51 -2.34 4.32
C LYS A 164 -16.11 -1.17 5.11
N GLU A 165 -15.68 0.04 4.81
CA GLU A 165 -16.09 1.26 5.51
C GLU A 165 -16.12 2.44 4.53
N ASP A 166 -16.78 3.55 4.87
CA ASP A 166 -16.67 4.80 4.10
C ASP A 166 -15.39 5.52 4.52
N TRP A 167 -14.55 5.94 3.57
CA TRP A 167 -13.29 6.65 3.84
C TRP A 167 -13.46 7.87 4.76
N ARG A 168 -14.64 8.51 4.80
CA ARG A 168 -14.92 9.64 5.70
C ARG A 168 -14.91 9.26 7.19
N ARG A 169 -14.99 7.97 7.51
CA ARG A 169 -14.91 7.45 8.88
C ARG A 169 -13.50 7.07 9.28
N LEU A 170 -12.53 7.17 8.37
CA LEU A 170 -11.13 6.99 8.71
C LEU A 170 -10.71 8.07 9.70
N GLN A 171 -10.32 7.62 10.88
CA GLN A 171 -9.63 8.46 11.85
C GLN A 171 -8.15 8.43 11.48
N LEU A 172 -7.68 9.55 10.93
CA LEU A 172 -6.27 9.87 10.72
C LEU A 172 -5.80 10.68 11.93
#